data_AF-A0AAD5Q0F7-F1
#
_entry.id   AF-A0AAD5Q0F7-F1
#
_cell.length_a   1.000
_cell.length_b   1.000
_cell.length_c   1.000
_cell.angle_alpha   90.00
_cell.angle_beta   90.00
_cell.angle_gamma   90.00
#
_symmetry.space_group_name_H-M   'P 1'
#
loop_
_entity.id
_entity.type
_entity.pdbx_description
1 polymer ?
#
loop_
_entity_poly.entity_id
_entity_poly.type
_entity_poly.pdbx_seq_one_letter_code
_entity_poly.pdbx_strand_id
1 'polypeptide(L)'
;METYSLLRWTVFVLVFVKLPATAEGARLRKPMPISTSSWQRQACEAKEGKQAVHFTCTPDGQLQCFEGWIGDLCNVPICKKGCDPLNGHCKVPGECRCKLGFSGELCRDCALLPGCVHGTCNKSFECQCKPGWTGLFCSQGTDHSMKNQQVANRKLLDFLSSFRKSKPVQ
;
A
#
# COMPACT_ATOMS: atom_id res chain seq x y z
N MET A 1 -88.48 1.86 33.44
CA MET A 1 -87.87 1.59 32.11
C MET A 1 -86.48 2.20 32.11
N GLU A 2 -85.60 1.58 32.89
CA GLU A 2 -84.19 1.91 33.03
C GLU A 2 -83.36 0.79 32.39
N THR A 3 -82.10 1.07 32.07
CA THR A 3 -80.95 0.17 31.76
C THR A 3 -80.32 0.21 30.36
N TYR A 4 -80.94 0.80 29.32
CA TYR A 4 -80.35 0.75 27.95
C TYR A 4 -79.43 1.91 27.53
N SER A 5 -79.31 2.99 28.32
CA SER A 5 -78.53 4.19 27.90
C SER A 5 -77.09 4.23 28.43
N LEU A 6 -76.77 3.50 29.52
CA LEU A 6 -75.43 3.55 30.14
C LEU A 6 -74.44 2.54 29.55
N LEU A 7 -74.92 1.42 28.98
CA LEU A 7 -74.05 0.37 28.43
C LEU A 7 -73.39 0.72 27.09
N ARG A 8 -73.87 1.75 26.37
CA ARG A 8 -73.30 2.15 25.07
C ARG A 8 -72.14 3.14 25.20
N TRP A 9 -72.09 3.91 26.28
CA TRP A 9 -70.98 4.83 26.59
C TRP A 9 -69.81 4.12 27.28
N THR A 10 -70.06 3.10 28.12
CA THR A 10 -68.97 2.35 28.79
C THR A 10 -68.11 1.55 27.81
N VAL A 11 -68.71 0.99 26.75
CA VAL A 11 -67.96 0.26 25.71
C VAL A 11 -67.07 1.20 24.89
N PHE A 12 -67.53 2.43 24.60
CA PHE A 12 -66.72 3.41 23.88
C PHE A 12 -65.51 3.88 24.68
N VAL A 13 -65.63 4.06 26.00
CA VAL A 13 -64.50 4.52 26.84
C VAL A 13 -63.41 3.46 26.96
N LEU A 14 -63.73 2.16 26.94
CA LEU A 14 -62.75 1.09 27.08
C LEU A 14 -61.93 0.80 25.80
N VAL A 15 -62.43 1.16 24.61
CA VAL A 15 -61.68 0.95 23.34
C VAL A 15 -60.56 1.97 23.14
N PHE A 16 -60.62 3.13 23.81
CA PHE A 16 -59.61 4.20 23.66
C PHE A 16 -58.47 4.17 24.69
N VAL A 17 -58.49 3.25 25.65
CA VAL A 17 -57.46 3.18 26.69
C VAL A 17 -56.44 2.10 26.35
N LYS A 18 -55.25 2.58 25.96
CA LYS A 18 -53.95 1.90 25.82
C LYS A 18 -53.61 1.34 24.42
N LEU A 19 -53.21 2.24 23.53
CA LEU A 19 -51.96 2.00 22.81
C LEU A 19 -50.83 2.72 23.57
N PRO A 20 -49.78 2.01 24.02
CA PRO A 20 -48.61 2.65 24.59
C PRO A 20 -47.85 3.35 23.46
N ALA A 21 -47.86 4.68 23.49
CA ALA A 21 -46.89 5.47 22.74
C ALA A 21 -45.53 5.31 23.42
N THR A 22 -44.80 4.26 23.08
CA THR A 22 -43.34 4.25 23.23
C THR A 22 -42.78 5.22 22.20
N ALA A 23 -42.71 6.49 22.58
CA ALA A 23 -41.88 7.47 21.89
C ALA A 23 -40.42 7.12 22.20
N GLU A 24 -39.83 6.23 21.40
CA GLU A 24 -38.38 6.16 21.29
C GLU A 24 -37.90 7.53 20.81
N GLY A 25 -36.96 8.09 21.56
CA GLY A 25 -36.43 9.43 21.35
C GLY A 25 -35.98 9.63 19.91
N ALA A 26 -36.80 10.35 19.14
CA ALA A 26 -36.39 10.91 17.87
C ALA A 26 -35.29 11.93 18.16
N ARG A 27 -34.04 11.48 18.02
CA ARG A 27 -32.85 12.32 18.02
C ARG A 27 -33.05 13.33 16.90
N LEU A 28 -33.39 14.57 17.26
CA LEU A 28 -33.49 15.69 16.33
C LEU A 28 -32.14 15.79 15.58
N ARG A 29 -32.11 15.30 14.33
CA ARG A 29 -30.99 15.52 13.44
C ARG A 29 -30.94 17.03 13.20
N LYS A 30 -29.99 17.71 13.85
CA LYS A 30 -29.79 19.15 13.65
C LYS A 30 -29.51 19.39 12.16
N PRO A 31 -30.19 20.33 11.49
CA PRO A 31 -29.84 20.70 10.13
C PRO A 31 -28.44 21.32 10.16
N MET A 32 -27.51 20.74 9.40
CA MET A 32 -26.12 21.19 9.31
C MET A 32 -25.81 21.76 7.93
N PRO A 33 -24.79 22.64 7.84
CA PRO A 33 -24.56 23.52 6.70
C PRO A 33 -24.38 22.77 5.37
N ILE A 34 -24.70 23.47 4.29
CA ILE A 34 -24.84 22.96 2.91
C ILE A 34 -23.51 22.43 2.32
N SER A 35 -22.37 22.58 3.00
CA SER A 35 -21.04 22.29 2.44
C SER A 35 -20.53 20.86 2.61
N THR A 36 -21.19 20.01 3.41
CA THR A 36 -20.68 18.65 3.66
C THR A 36 -21.43 17.66 2.77
N SER A 37 -20.69 16.88 1.98
CA SER A 37 -21.32 15.91 1.08
C SER A 37 -22.18 14.91 1.85
N SER A 38 -23.35 14.58 1.30
CA SER A 38 -24.36 13.72 1.95
C SER A 38 -23.79 12.38 2.42
N TRP A 39 -22.86 11.80 1.64
CA TRP A 39 -22.23 10.52 1.95
C TRP A 39 -21.19 10.60 3.08
N GLN A 40 -20.50 11.72 3.27
CA GLN A 40 -19.55 11.89 4.39
C GLN A 40 -20.28 11.84 5.73
N ARG A 41 -21.46 12.47 5.81
CA ARG A 41 -22.33 12.38 6.99
C ARG A 41 -22.77 10.95 7.25
N GLN A 42 -23.23 10.25 6.21
CA GLN A 42 -23.62 8.84 6.33
C GLN A 42 -22.46 7.96 6.83
N ALA A 43 -21.23 8.20 6.36
CA ALA A 43 -20.05 7.48 6.82
C ALA A 43 -19.72 7.78 8.30
N CYS A 44 -19.93 9.01 8.77
CA CYS A 44 -19.78 9.38 10.18
C CYS A 44 -20.92 8.84 11.07
N GLU A 45 -22.16 8.87 10.59
CA GLU A 45 -23.34 8.32 11.29
C GLU A 45 -23.27 6.79 11.40
N ALA A 46 -22.78 6.09 10.37
CA ALA A 46 -22.61 4.63 10.35
C ALA A 46 -21.53 4.12 11.34
N LYS A 47 -20.77 5.01 11.99
CA LYS A 47 -19.77 4.64 12.99
C LYS A 47 -20.30 4.43 14.40
N GLU A 48 -21.58 4.71 14.68
CA GLU A 48 -22.15 4.46 16.00
C GLU A 48 -22.11 2.96 16.33
N GLY A 49 -21.01 2.52 16.97
CA GLY A 49 -20.76 1.13 17.38
C GLY A 49 -19.53 0.43 16.77
N LYS A 50 -18.77 1.07 15.88
CA LYS A 50 -17.53 0.47 15.32
C LYS A 50 -16.36 1.46 15.34
N GLN A 51 -15.21 1.00 15.83
CA GLN A 51 -14.03 1.84 15.95
C GLN A 51 -13.52 2.26 14.56
N ALA A 52 -13.54 3.57 14.35
CA ALA A 52 -12.89 4.27 13.27
C ALA A 52 -11.38 4.02 13.23
N VAL A 53 -10.86 3.24 12.28
CA VAL A 53 -9.43 2.88 12.31
C VAL A 53 -8.51 4.02 11.80
N HIS A 54 -8.96 4.83 10.84
CA HIS A 54 -8.08 5.77 10.10
C HIS A 54 -8.62 7.20 9.94
N PHE A 55 -9.72 7.58 10.59
CA PHE A 55 -10.27 8.94 10.50
C PHE A 55 -11.15 9.33 11.68
N THR A 56 -11.20 10.63 11.95
CA THR A 56 -12.16 11.26 12.86
C THR A 56 -13.21 12.06 12.08
N CYS A 57 -14.33 12.38 12.73
CA CYS A 57 -15.39 13.20 12.14
C CYS A 57 -15.34 14.60 12.77
N THR A 58 -15.31 15.64 11.92
CA THR A 58 -15.39 17.03 12.38
C THR A 58 -16.80 17.33 12.91
N PRO A 59 -16.99 18.41 13.69
CA PRO A 59 -18.33 18.83 14.13
C PRO A 59 -19.32 19.07 12.99
N ASP A 60 -18.83 19.37 11.78
CA ASP A 60 -19.65 19.58 10.59
C ASP A 60 -20.08 18.26 9.91
N GLY A 61 -19.53 17.12 10.36
CA GLY A 61 -19.79 15.81 9.76
C GLY A 61 -18.92 15.51 8.53
N GLN A 62 -17.73 16.12 8.43
CA GLN A 62 -16.74 15.79 7.40
C GLN A 62 -15.71 14.78 7.94
N LEU A 63 -15.13 13.99 7.04
CA LEU A 63 -14.07 13.05 7.37
C LEU A 63 -12.73 13.78 7.46
N GLN A 64 -12.01 13.58 8.57
CA GLN A 64 -10.64 14.02 8.77
C GLN A 64 -9.73 12.80 8.92
N CYS A 65 -8.93 12.51 7.91
CA CYS A 65 -8.01 11.38 7.91
C CYS A 65 -6.89 11.54 8.94
N PHE A 66 -6.46 10.42 9.51
CA PHE A 66 -5.23 10.38 10.30
C PHE A 66 -3.99 10.53 9.42
N GLU A 67 -2.87 10.86 10.05
CA GLU A 67 -1.59 11.01 9.36
C GLU A 67 -1.25 9.74 8.57
N GLY A 68 -0.84 9.93 7.32
CA GLY A 68 -0.50 8.82 6.44
C GLY A 68 -1.68 8.16 5.72
N TRP A 69 -2.92 8.67 5.86
CA TRP A 69 -4.10 8.13 5.18
C TRP A 69 -4.77 9.18 4.28
N ILE A 70 -5.29 8.73 3.15
CA ILE A 70 -5.97 9.53 2.13
C ILE A 70 -7.18 8.77 1.54
N GLY A 71 -7.85 9.42 0.58
CA GLY A 71 -9.04 8.93 -0.08
C GLY A 71 -10.32 9.37 0.64
N ASP A 72 -11.44 9.22 -0.05
CA ASP A 72 -12.76 9.71 0.40
C ASP A 72 -13.19 9.12 1.75
N LEU A 73 -12.72 7.90 2.07
CA LEU A 73 -13.00 7.20 3.33
C LEU A 73 -11.75 7.00 4.20
N CYS A 74 -10.65 7.71 3.89
CA CYS A 74 -9.38 7.60 4.60
C CYS A 74 -8.85 6.15 4.68
N ASN A 75 -9.13 5.34 3.67
CA ASN A 75 -8.81 3.91 3.61
C ASN A 75 -7.62 3.61 2.68
N VAL A 76 -7.03 4.63 2.07
CA VAL A 76 -5.87 4.50 1.19
C VAL A 76 -4.63 4.98 1.93
N PRO A 77 -3.64 4.11 2.22
CA PRO A 77 -2.41 4.54 2.86
C PRO A 77 -1.54 5.36 1.90
N ILE A 78 -0.86 6.37 2.43
CA ILE A 78 0.16 7.13 1.71
C ILE A 78 1.45 6.31 1.73
N CYS A 79 1.89 5.86 0.56
CA CYS A 79 3.12 5.08 0.45
C CYS A 79 4.37 5.92 0.77
N LYS A 80 5.49 5.24 0.96
CA LYS A 80 6.79 5.89 1.16
C LYS A 80 7.04 6.96 0.09
N LYS A 81 7.57 8.11 0.51
CA LYS A 81 7.91 9.20 -0.41
C LYS A 81 8.87 8.69 -1.50
N GLY A 82 8.48 8.85 -2.76
CA GLY A 82 9.27 8.42 -3.91
C GLY A 82 9.09 6.95 -4.32
N CYS A 83 8.22 6.19 -3.65
CA CYS A 83 7.80 4.86 -4.08
C CYS A 83 7.27 4.94 -5.52
N ASP A 84 7.67 3.99 -6.36
CA ASP A 84 7.27 3.98 -7.77
C ASP A 84 5.73 3.85 -7.91
N PRO A 85 5.07 4.75 -8.65
CA PRO A 85 3.60 4.76 -8.74
C PRO A 85 3.02 3.61 -9.56
N LEU A 86 3.83 2.97 -10.43
CA LEU A 86 3.40 1.88 -11.29
C LEU A 86 3.78 0.53 -10.70
N ASN A 87 4.93 0.45 -10.03
CA ASN A 87 5.58 -0.78 -9.60
C ASN A 87 5.57 -0.96 -8.08
N GLY A 88 5.28 0.09 -7.33
CA GLY A 88 5.12 0.07 -5.88
C GLY A 88 3.66 0.04 -5.44
N HIS A 89 3.43 -0.45 -4.23
CA HIS A 89 2.17 -0.32 -3.49
C HIS A 89 2.45 -0.38 -1.99
N CYS A 90 1.49 0.01 -1.15
CA CYS A 90 1.65 -0.04 0.31
C CYS A 90 0.37 -0.52 0.97
N LYS A 91 0.51 -1.25 2.08
CA LYS A 91 -0.63 -1.63 2.94
C LYS A 91 -0.72 -0.79 4.19
N VAL A 92 0.41 -0.22 4.62
CA VAL A 92 0.50 0.73 5.73
C VAL A 92 1.23 1.99 5.28
N PRO A 93 0.98 3.15 5.93
CA PRO A 93 1.64 4.39 5.56
C PRO A 93 3.16 4.30 5.66
N GLY A 94 3.88 4.92 4.73
CA GLY A 94 5.34 4.94 4.72
C GLY A 94 6.03 3.67 4.22
N GLU A 95 5.27 2.62 3.90
CA GLU A 95 5.78 1.40 3.27
C GLU A 95 5.91 1.56 1.74
N CYS A 96 6.79 0.79 1.11
CA CYS A 96 6.80 0.59 -0.34
C CYS A 96 7.10 -0.89 -0.63
N ARG A 97 6.09 -1.61 -1.13
CA ARG A 97 6.18 -3.02 -1.55
C ARG A 97 6.21 -3.09 -3.07
N CYS A 98 7.14 -3.87 -3.59
CA CYS A 98 7.32 -3.99 -5.03
C CYS A 98 6.40 -5.04 -5.61
N LYS A 99 5.87 -4.75 -6.80
CA LYS A 99 5.23 -5.73 -7.66
C LYS A 99 6.27 -6.73 -8.14
N LEU A 100 5.80 -7.93 -8.50
CA LEU A 100 6.65 -8.97 -9.05
C LEU A 100 7.41 -8.44 -10.27
N GLY A 101 8.74 -8.65 -10.30
CA GLY A 101 9.61 -8.13 -11.35
C GLY A 101 10.31 -6.82 -11.01
N PHE A 102 10.07 -6.24 -9.83
CA PHE A 102 10.73 -5.03 -9.35
C PHE A 102 11.28 -5.22 -7.94
N SER A 103 12.29 -4.42 -7.61
CA SER A 103 13.05 -4.50 -6.37
C SER A 103 13.61 -3.13 -5.98
N GLY A 104 14.35 -3.09 -4.87
CA GLY A 104 14.86 -1.87 -4.27
C GLY A 104 13.88 -1.23 -3.29
N GLU A 105 14.36 -0.26 -2.51
CA GLU A 105 13.59 0.41 -1.44
C GLU A 105 12.38 1.20 -1.96
N LEU A 106 12.44 1.64 -3.23
CA LEU A 106 11.42 2.45 -3.90
C LEU A 106 10.81 1.74 -5.11
N CYS A 107 11.12 0.46 -5.34
CA CYS A 107 10.58 -0.35 -6.45
C CYS A 107 10.88 0.19 -7.86
N ARG A 108 12.06 0.81 -8.03
CA ARG A 108 12.54 1.34 -9.32
C ARG A 108 13.49 0.39 -10.04
N ASP A 109 14.07 -0.55 -9.31
CA ASP A 109 15.04 -1.47 -9.88
C ASP A 109 14.31 -2.67 -10.46
N CYS A 110 14.63 -3.06 -11.69
CA CYS A 110 14.10 -4.29 -12.27
C CYS A 110 14.72 -5.52 -11.57
N ALA A 111 13.90 -6.54 -11.33
CA ALA A 111 14.40 -7.84 -10.92
C ALA A 111 14.96 -8.56 -12.14
N LEU A 112 16.15 -9.14 -12.00
CA LEU A 112 16.77 -9.95 -13.05
C LEU A 112 16.02 -11.27 -13.24
N LEU A 113 16.21 -11.89 -14.41
CA LEU A 113 15.78 -13.27 -14.63
C LEU A 113 16.40 -14.18 -13.56
N PRO A 114 15.63 -15.07 -12.90
CA PRO A 114 16.20 -16.00 -11.92
C PRO A 114 17.36 -16.81 -12.51
N GLY A 115 18.50 -16.83 -11.81
CA GLY A 115 19.73 -17.48 -12.28
C GLY A 115 20.68 -16.58 -13.08
N CYS A 116 20.29 -15.35 -13.42
CA CYS A 116 21.18 -14.37 -14.04
C CYS A 116 22.38 -14.04 -13.13
N VAL A 117 23.60 -14.34 -13.58
CA VAL A 117 24.82 -14.16 -12.77
C VAL A 117 25.52 -12.84 -13.09
N HIS A 118 25.81 -12.60 -14.37
CA HIS A 118 26.59 -11.44 -14.83
C HIS A 118 25.81 -10.59 -15.84
N GLY A 119 24.59 -10.22 -15.51
CA GLY A 119 23.73 -9.41 -16.36
C GLY A 119 23.19 -8.15 -15.70
N THR A 120 22.49 -7.36 -16.50
CA THR A 120 21.69 -6.20 -16.10
C THR A 120 20.29 -6.32 -16.73
N CYS A 121 19.37 -5.44 -16.34
CA CYS A 121 18.03 -5.40 -16.93
C CYS A 121 17.62 -3.94 -17.19
N ASN A 122 16.78 -3.75 -18.22
CA ASN A 122 16.01 -2.51 -18.40
C ASN A 122 14.53 -2.75 -18.08
N LYS A 123 14.04 -3.97 -18.38
CA LYS A 123 12.71 -4.43 -17.98
C LYS A 123 12.82 -5.63 -17.05
N SER A 124 11.76 -5.85 -16.28
CA SER A 124 11.66 -6.98 -15.37
C SER A 124 11.95 -8.31 -16.09
N PHE A 125 12.72 -9.16 -15.42
CA PHE A 125 13.09 -10.51 -15.85
C PHE A 125 13.94 -10.58 -17.13
N GLU A 126 14.64 -9.50 -17.47
CA GLU A 126 15.71 -9.55 -18.45
C GLU A 126 17.03 -10.01 -17.81
N CYS A 127 17.95 -10.49 -18.66
CA CYS A 127 19.34 -10.76 -18.30
C CYS A 127 20.24 -10.35 -19.47
N GLN A 128 20.55 -9.06 -19.56
CA GLN A 128 21.43 -8.50 -20.57
C GLN A 128 22.88 -8.70 -20.12
N CYS A 129 23.63 -9.56 -20.81
CA CYS A 129 24.98 -9.92 -20.38
C CYS A 129 25.95 -8.74 -20.42
N LYS A 130 26.72 -8.61 -19.33
CA LYS A 130 27.85 -7.69 -19.28
C LYS A 130 28.93 -8.13 -20.27
N PRO A 131 29.79 -7.20 -20.75
CA PRO A 131 30.90 -7.55 -21.63
C PRO A 131 31.74 -8.69 -21.07
N GLY A 132 31.98 -9.70 -21.92
CA GLY A 132 32.74 -10.88 -21.51
C GLY A 132 31.91 -12.07 -21.00
N TRP A 133 30.57 -11.95 -20.97
CA TRP A 133 29.66 -13.02 -20.58
C TRP A 133 28.65 -13.32 -21.69
N THR A 134 28.18 -14.56 -21.74
CA THR A 134 27.20 -15.05 -22.73
C THR A 134 26.28 -16.12 -22.14
N GLY A 135 25.28 -16.53 -22.93
CA GLY A 135 24.22 -17.47 -22.57
C GLY A 135 23.03 -16.79 -21.88
N LEU A 136 21.92 -17.53 -21.75
CA LEU A 136 20.64 -17.03 -21.22
C LEU A 136 20.75 -16.42 -19.81
N PHE A 137 21.66 -16.97 -18.99
CA PHE A 137 21.87 -16.57 -17.60
C PHE A 137 23.19 -15.82 -17.38
N CYS A 138 23.90 -15.47 -18.47
CA CYS A 138 25.21 -14.82 -18.42
C CYS A 138 26.22 -15.54 -17.50
N SER A 139 26.19 -16.87 -17.52
CA SER A 139 27.04 -17.74 -16.70
C SER A 139 28.28 -18.22 -17.44
N GLN A 140 28.35 -18.06 -18.76
CA GLN A 140 29.47 -18.52 -19.59
C GLN A 140 30.38 -17.34 -19.93
N GLY A 141 31.65 -17.41 -19.57
CA GLY A 141 32.64 -16.40 -19.96
C GLY A 141 33.04 -16.53 -21.44
N THR A 142 33.20 -15.42 -22.14
CA THR A 142 33.67 -15.44 -23.54
C THR A 142 35.20 -15.46 -23.62
N ASP A 143 35.74 -16.11 -24.65
CA ASP A 143 37.19 -16.31 -24.85
C ASP A 143 37.97 -14.97 -24.87
N HIS A 144 37.36 -13.89 -25.36
CA HIS A 144 37.94 -12.54 -25.31
C HIS A 144 38.18 -12.01 -23.88
N SER A 145 37.28 -12.31 -22.94
CA SER A 145 37.41 -11.88 -21.54
C SER A 145 38.43 -12.75 -20.79
N MET A 146 38.46 -14.05 -21.09
CA MET A 146 39.47 -14.99 -20.57
C MET A 146 40.88 -14.64 -21.05
N LYS A 147 41.04 -14.24 -22.32
CA LYS A 147 42.32 -13.74 -22.86
C LYS A 147 42.77 -12.43 -22.21
N ASN A 148 41.87 -11.49 -21.96
CA ASN A 148 42.22 -10.25 -21.24
C ASN A 148 42.67 -10.52 -19.79
N GLN A 149 42.02 -11.46 -19.10
CA GLN A 149 42.44 -11.90 -17.77
C GLN A 149 43.83 -12.57 -17.82
N GLN A 150 44.08 -13.42 -18.82
CA GLN A 150 45.39 -14.04 -19.03
C GLN A 150 46.49 -13.01 -19.38
N VAL A 151 46.19 -12.00 -20.19
CA VAL A 151 47.13 -10.91 -20.52
C VAL A 151 47.43 -10.04 -19.28
N ALA A 152 46.43 -9.73 -18.45
CA ALA A 152 46.64 -9.04 -17.19
C ALA A 152 47.50 -9.86 -16.22
N ASN A 153 47.21 -11.16 -16.10
CA ASN A 153 47.99 -12.08 -15.27
C ASN A 153 49.41 -12.27 -15.79
N ARG A 154 49.61 -12.32 -17.12
CA ARG A 154 50.94 -12.41 -17.73
C ARG A 154 51.75 -11.13 -17.51
N LYS A 155 51.15 -9.94 -17.62
CA LYS A 155 51.81 -8.67 -17.27
C LYS A 155 52.24 -8.62 -15.80
N LEU A 156 51.45 -9.16 -14.88
CA LEU A 156 51.82 -9.26 -13.46
C LEU A 156 53.00 -10.22 -13.25
N LEU A 157 53.00 -11.38 -13.92
CA LEU A 157 54.11 -12.33 -13.86
C LEU A 157 55.40 -11.77 -14.48
N ASP A 158 55.30 -11.06 -15.61
CA ASP A 158 56.44 -10.40 -16.25
C ASP A 158 57.02 -9.31 -15.35
N PHE A 159 56.18 -8.50 -14.69
CA PHE A 159 56.60 -7.52 -13.70
C PHE A 159 57.29 -8.17 -12.49
N LEU A 160 56.69 -9.19 -11.88
CA LEU A 160 57.27 -9.92 -10.75
C LEU A 160 58.59 -10.64 -11.09
N SER A 161 58.73 -11.11 -12.34
CA SER A 161 59.97 -11.71 -12.84
C SER A 161 61.11 -10.70 -12.99
N SER A 162 60.79 -9.42 -13.23
CA SER A 162 61.76 -8.32 -13.33
C SER A 162 62.37 -7.98 -11.96
N PHE A 163 61.58 -7.99 -10.87
CA PHE A 163 62.09 -7.79 -9.49
C PHE A 163 62.90 -8.95 -8.96
N ARG A 164 62.69 -10.17 -9.48
CA ARG A 164 63.47 -11.34 -9.04
C ARG A 164 64.91 -11.32 -9.57
N LYS A 165 65.20 -10.50 -10.60
CA LYS A 165 66.55 -10.32 -11.19
C LYS A 165 67.38 -9.23 -10.51
N SER A 166 66.83 -8.45 -9.59
CA SER A 166 67.53 -7.38 -8.85
C SER A 166 67.88 -7.75 -7.41
N LYS A 167 67.93 -9.04 -7.05
CA LYS A 167 68.62 -9.43 -5.81
C LYS A 167 70.13 -9.26 -6.03
N PRO A 168 70.82 -8.42 -5.24
CA PRO A 168 72.25 -8.23 -5.37
C PRO A 168 72.97 -9.52 -5.00
N VAL A 169 73.87 -9.97 -5.89
CA VAL A 169 74.92 -10.91 -5.52
C VAL A 169 75.85 -10.16 -4.56
N GLN A 170 76.06 -10.79 -3.41
CA GLN A 170 76.85 -10.33 -2.29
C GLN A 170 78.34 -10.29 -2.64
#